data_AF-A0A533XH94-F1
#
_entry.id   AF-A0A533XH94-F1
#
_cell.length_a   1.000
_cell.length_b   1.000
_cell.length_c   1.000
_cell.angle_alpha   90.00
_cell.angle_beta   90.00
_cell.angle_gamma   90.00
#
_symmetry.space_group_name_H-M   'P 1'
#
loop_
_entity.id
_entity.type
_entity.pdbx_description
1 polymer ?
#
loop_
_entity_poly.entity_id
_entity_poly.type
_entity_poly.pdbx_seq_one_letter_code
_entity_poly.pdbx_strand_id
1 'polypeptide(L)'
;MDRKRPPGKDRRARGECGQTRHGLRPLEQLRPQGHRQDKLPRREGEELKARLSLEEREALLTVANLLVEPKKVAAVCAYGSTVAGYAREDSDYDVIIVVKKFRGGVRYRYLESAVPASALIVDEELLVGDAREAALGEFVIGRLLNIYEPITGAELLNHLEVQYKRRVISEELYELASDYGEFSQDLAIPYDYFLFDKLRKRALVYPPALYSYAQTYSGKSGEENREFAVRGFREAAHLIGSRSYLSIDDSSIRISSVKLRGDAFSKALSLFSMTTRGVTQYAVHGYAGRVGLGVFKKEALSKLKRMRERPELPRELERPRSLLKLDDGALFEDGSSVYDGVAKLSGMNDGFNVKESQAGDLSATARIVTLSEGSRETKILVKHFSDVRSLKWALLGIWALSARKFSLSPLSRLHREYHASRRLRELGVKTPRVIGVAPDERILVKEYVEGVKTPRVIGVAPDERILVKEYVEG
;
A
#
# COMPACT_ATOMS: atom_id res chain seq x y z
N MET A 1 13.39 52.58 61.24
CA MET A 1 12.76 53.88 60.91
C MET A 1 12.19 53.75 59.51
N ASP A 2 10.94 54.02 59.11
CA ASP A 2 9.67 54.42 59.74
C ASP A 2 8.56 53.88 58.79
N ARG A 3 7.62 53.04 59.24
CA ARG A 3 6.19 53.34 59.50
C ARG A 3 5.43 54.13 58.41
N LYS A 4 4.50 53.47 57.69
CA LYS A 4 3.02 53.49 57.90
C LYS A 4 2.22 53.20 56.61
N ARG A 5 1.24 52.28 56.74
CA ARG A 5 0.01 52.24 55.91
C ARG A 5 -0.98 53.33 56.40
N PRO A 6 -2.02 53.62 55.59
CA PRO A 6 -3.38 53.69 56.11
C PRO A 6 -4.40 52.85 55.30
N PRO A 7 -5.54 52.44 55.90
CA PRO A 7 -6.67 51.78 55.22
C PRO A 7 -7.94 52.64 55.18
N GLY A 8 -8.93 52.29 54.35
CA GLY A 8 -10.29 52.85 54.47
C GLY A 8 -11.22 52.55 53.29
N LYS A 9 -12.38 51.94 53.59
CA LYS A 9 -13.49 51.51 52.70
C LYS A 9 -14.62 52.56 52.67
N ASP A 10 -15.36 52.67 51.57
CA ASP A 10 -16.84 52.62 51.45
C ASP A 10 -17.28 52.96 50.00
N ARG A 11 -17.93 52.07 49.24
CA ARG A 11 -19.37 51.66 49.14
C ARG A 11 -20.22 52.49 48.14
N ARG A 12 -20.54 51.83 47.00
CA ARG A 12 -21.84 51.76 46.25
C ARG A 12 -22.37 53.04 45.55
N ALA A 13 -22.94 53.03 44.33
CA ALA A 13 -23.28 51.98 43.36
C ALA A 13 -23.72 52.57 41.98
N ARG A 14 -23.76 51.66 40.98
CA ARG A 14 -24.57 51.60 39.73
C ARG A 14 -24.01 52.22 38.43
N GLY A 15 -24.12 51.40 37.36
CA GLY A 15 -23.66 51.62 35.98
C GLY A 15 -22.87 50.41 35.48
N GLU A 16 -23.44 49.20 35.46
CA GLU A 16 -23.91 48.54 34.23
C GLU A 16 -22.87 48.50 33.08
N CYS A 17 -22.08 47.42 33.03
CA CYS A 17 -21.84 46.61 31.82
C CYS A 17 -21.09 45.34 32.25
N GLY A 18 -21.83 44.24 32.40
CA GLY A 18 -21.35 42.99 32.98
C GLY A 18 -20.32 42.27 32.10
N GLN A 19 -19.24 41.80 32.74
CA GLN A 19 -18.43 40.71 32.25
C GLN A 19 -19.28 39.44 32.16
N THR A 20 -19.60 38.99 30.96
CA THR A 20 -20.09 37.63 30.75
C THR A 20 -18.92 36.65 30.71
N ARG A 21 -18.80 35.89 31.81
CA ARG A 21 -18.33 34.51 31.76
C ARG A 21 -19.15 33.74 30.72
N HIS A 22 -18.53 33.31 29.64
CA HIS A 22 -18.96 32.09 28.93
C HIS A 22 -17.96 31.01 29.39
N GLY A 23 -18.30 30.09 30.28
CA GLY A 23 -19.52 29.29 30.25
C GLY A 23 -19.31 28.18 29.22
N LEU A 24 -18.54 27.16 29.60
CA LEU A 24 -18.48 25.87 28.93
C LEU A 24 -19.93 25.38 28.75
N ARG A 25 -20.45 25.49 27.54
CA ARG A 25 -21.71 24.84 27.17
C ARG A 25 -21.41 23.39 26.79
N PRO A 26 -22.27 22.43 27.18
CA PRO A 26 -22.18 21.05 26.74
C PRO A 26 -22.20 20.98 25.22
N LEU A 27 -21.29 20.20 24.64
CA LEU A 27 -21.36 19.74 23.25
C LEU A 27 -22.50 18.71 23.12
N GLU A 28 -23.73 19.15 23.36
CA GLU A 28 -24.94 18.49 22.86
C GLU A 28 -25.49 19.36 21.74
N GLN A 29 -25.88 18.71 20.63
CA GLN A 29 -26.43 19.28 19.40
C GLN A 29 -25.43 19.65 18.30
N LEU A 30 -24.62 18.66 17.90
CA LEU A 30 -24.42 18.39 16.47
C LEU A 30 -24.95 16.98 16.20
N ARG A 31 -26.27 16.88 16.04
CA ARG A 31 -26.90 15.68 15.46
C ARG A 31 -26.40 15.56 14.02
N PRO A 32 -25.77 14.44 13.61
CA PRO A 32 -25.63 14.13 12.20
C PRO A 32 -27.04 13.92 11.63
N GLN A 33 -27.56 14.89 10.90
CA GLN A 33 -28.71 14.66 10.04
C GLN A 33 -28.28 13.72 8.92
N GLY A 34 -29.03 12.63 8.77
CA GLY A 34 -28.94 11.74 7.61
C GLY A 34 -27.95 10.60 7.75
N HIS A 35 -28.27 9.63 8.62
CA HIS A 35 -27.96 8.24 8.30
C HIS A 35 -28.64 7.90 6.96
N ARG A 36 -27.94 8.07 5.84
CA ARG A 36 -28.14 7.12 4.75
C ARG A 36 -27.60 5.80 5.26
N GLN A 37 -28.53 4.89 5.54
CA GLN A 37 -28.21 3.47 5.60
C GLN A 37 -27.67 3.08 4.23
N ASP A 38 -26.37 3.23 4.03
CA ASP A 38 -25.67 2.57 2.92
C ASP A 38 -25.53 1.09 3.32
N LYS A 39 -26.68 0.40 3.28
CA LYS A 39 -26.75 -1.04 3.24
C LYS A 39 -26.30 -1.45 1.84
N LEU A 40 -25.03 -1.79 1.68
CA LEU A 40 -24.72 -2.92 0.82
C LEU A 40 -24.41 -4.10 1.73
N PRO A 41 -25.36 -5.04 1.93
CA PRO A 41 -24.97 -6.36 2.39
C PRO A 41 -24.04 -6.96 1.34
N ARG A 42 -23.20 -7.92 1.78
CA ARG A 42 -22.51 -8.87 0.88
C ARG A 42 -23.48 -9.25 -0.23
N ARG A 43 -23.06 -9.18 -1.52
CA ARG A 43 -23.90 -9.61 -2.64
C ARG A 43 -24.48 -10.99 -2.30
N GLU A 44 -25.80 -11.06 -2.14
CA GLU A 44 -26.51 -12.33 -1.99
C GLU A 44 -26.21 -13.16 -3.25
N GLY A 45 -25.55 -14.31 -3.07
CA GLY A 45 -25.25 -15.25 -4.16
C GLY A 45 -23.83 -15.82 -4.19
N GLU A 46 -22.86 -15.24 -3.49
CA GLU A 46 -21.55 -15.88 -3.27
C GLU A 46 -21.45 -16.38 -1.83
N GLU A 47 -22.00 -17.56 -1.57
CA GLU A 47 -21.72 -18.28 -0.33
C GLU A 47 -20.25 -18.68 -0.32
N LEU A 48 -19.44 -17.90 0.40
CA LEU A 48 -18.10 -18.33 0.80
C LEU A 48 -18.26 -19.63 1.59
N LYS A 49 -17.62 -20.70 1.11
CA LYS A 49 -17.60 -22.01 1.78
C LYS A 49 -17.26 -21.82 3.26
N ALA A 50 -18.14 -22.30 4.14
CA ALA A 50 -17.87 -22.32 5.58
C ALA A 50 -16.57 -23.10 5.84
N ARG A 51 -15.63 -22.51 6.58
CA ARG A 51 -14.34 -23.14 6.93
C ARG A 51 -14.42 -23.89 8.26
N LEU A 52 -15.45 -23.60 9.04
CA LEU A 52 -15.75 -24.29 10.28
C LEU A 52 -17.03 -25.12 10.15
N SER A 53 -17.01 -26.31 10.75
CA SER A 53 -18.22 -27.11 10.95
C SER A 53 -19.18 -26.42 11.92
N LEU A 54 -20.43 -26.89 11.96
CA LEU A 54 -21.41 -26.41 12.94
C LEU A 54 -20.94 -26.71 14.37
N GLU A 55 -20.40 -27.91 14.61
CA GLU A 55 -19.88 -28.29 15.92
C GLU A 55 -18.70 -27.40 16.35
N GLU A 56 -17.78 -27.09 15.43
CA GLU A 56 -16.64 -26.19 15.70
C GLU A 56 -17.13 -24.78 16.04
N ARG A 57 -18.11 -24.25 15.29
CA ARG A 57 -18.72 -22.94 15.56
C ARG A 57 -19.37 -22.88 16.95
N GLU A 58 -20.14 -23.91 17.32
CA GLU A 58 -20.78 -24.00 18.63
C GLU A 58 -19.76 -24.13 19.77
N ALA A 59 -18.69 -24.91 19.57
CA ALA A 59 -17.61 -25.06 20.53
C ALA A 59 -16.89 -23.72 20.78
N LEU A 60 -16.55 -22.97 19.72
CA LEU A 60 -15.89 -21.67 19.85
C LEU A 60 -16.81 -20.60 20.46
N LEU A 61 -18.11 -20.66 20.19
CA LEU A 61 -19.08 -19.80 20.87
C LEU A 61 -19.16 -20.12 22.37
N THR A 62 -19.07 -21.40 22.74
CA THR A 62 -18.98 -21.83 24.14
C THR A 62 -17.72 -21.29 24.82
N VAL A 63 -16.56 -21.36 24.15
CA VAL A 63 -15.31 -20.73 24.63
C VAL A 63 -15.52 -19.24 24.90
N ALA A 64 -16.18 -18.51 23.99
CA ALA A 64 -16.44 -17.09 24.18
C ALA A 64 -17.34 -16.82 25.41
N ASN A 65 -18.39 -17.63 25.60
CA ASN A 65 -19.33 -17.50 26.72
C ASN A 65 -18.71 -17.88 28.09
N LEU A 66 -17.68 -18.74 28.10
CA LEU A 66 -16.92 -19.06 29.32
C LEU A 66 -15.99 -17.91 29.74
N LEU A 67 -15.53 -17.10 28.78
CA LEU A 67 -14.58 -16.01 29.02
C LEU A 67 -15.26 -14.65 29.25
N VAL A 68 -16.42 -14.43 28.64
CA VAL A 68 -17.12 -13.15 28.63
C VAL A 68 -18.63 -13.38 28.76
N GLU A 69 -19.29 -12.58 29.60
CA GLU A 69 -20.76 -12.58 29.70
C GLU A 69 -21.41 -12.38 28.31
N PRO A 70 -22.33 -13.27 27.88
CA PRO A 70 -22.88 -13.24 26.51
C PRO A 70 -23.48 -11.88 26.10
N LYS A 71 -24.13 -11.18 27.03
CA LYS A 71 -24.74 -9.86 26.80
C LYS A 71 -23.72 -8.75 26.48
N LYS A 72 -22.45 -8.95 26.83
CA LYS A 72 -21.36 -8.00 26.58
C LYS A 72 -20.60 -8.31 25.29
N VAL A 73 -20.81 -9.48 24.68
CA VAL A 73 -20.18 -9.86 23.41
C VAL A 73 -20.82 -9.06 22.28
N ALA A 74 -20.01 -8.33 21.52
CA ALA A 74 -20.42 -7.60 20.32
C ALA A 74 -20.24 -8.43 19.05
N ALA A 75 -19.13 -9.16 18.96
CA ALA A 75 -18.82 -10.05 17.84
C ALA A 75 -17.81 -11.13 18.26
N VAL A 76 -17.83 -12.25 17.55
CA VAL A 76 -16.86 -13.34 17.68
C VAL A 76 -16.47 -13.80 16.29
N CYS A 77 -15.18 -13.96 16.04
CA CYS A 77 -14.68 -14.62 14.83
C CYS A 77 -13.51 -15.54 15.10
N ALA A 78 -13.38 -16.57 14.28
CA ALA A 78 -12.21 -17.41 14.22
C ALA A 78 -11.24 -16.88 13.14
N TYR A 79 -9.95 -17.09 13.34
CA TYR A 79 -8.91 -16.75 12.37
C TYR A 79 -7.76 -17.76 12.49
N GLY A 80 -6.62 -17.48 11.86
CA GLY A 80 -5.41 -18.29 12.04
C GLY A 80 -5.38 -19.55 11.18
N SER A 81 -4.56 -20.52 11.59
CA SER A 81 -4.20 -21.67 10.75
C SER A 81 -5.38 -22.57 10.37
N THR A 82 -6.34 -22.74 11.27
CA THR A 82 -7.51 -23.60 11.02
C THR A 82 -8.42 -22.99 9.96
N VAL A 83 -8.77 -21.71 10.11
CA VAL A 83 -9.61 -21.00 9.14
C VAL A 83 -8.88 -20.84 7.79
N ALA A 84 -7.58 -20.56 7.81
CA ALA A 84 -6.78 -20.42 6.59
C ALA A 84 -6.43 -21.76 5.91
N GLY A 85 -6.77 -22.90 6.53
CA GLY A 85 -6.60 -24.23 5.93
C GLY A 85 -5.18 -24.76 5.90
N TYR A 86 -4.32 -24.35 6.83
CA TYR A 86 -2.96 -24.87 7.01
C TYR A 86 -2.68 -25.39 8.44
N ALA A 87 -3.73 -25.61 9.23
CA ALA A 87 -3.61 -26.21 10.56
C ALA A 87 -2.92 -27.58 10.53
N ARG A 88 -2.12 -27.82 11.56
CA ARG A 88 -1.54 -29.12 11.93
C ARG A 88 -2.37 -29.75 13.06
N GLU A 89 -2.16 -31.02 13.36
CA GLU A 89 -2.88 -31.74 14.44
C GLU A 89 -2.74 -31.06 15.82
N ASP A 90 -1.62 -30.35 16.05
CA ASP A 90 -1.33 -29.60 17.28
C ASP A 90 -1.79 -28.13 17.24
N SER A 91 -2.61 -27.73 16.25
CA SER A 91 -3.00 -26.34 16.08
C SER A 91 -4.25 -25.99 16.88
N ASP A 92 -4.13 -24.95 17.69
CA ASP A 92 -5.24 -24.37 18.43
C ASP A 92 -6.14 -23.52 17.50
N TYR A 93 -7.39 -23.37 17.89
CA TYR A 93 -8.29 -22.39 17.27
C TYR A 93 -7.98 -20.98 17.75
N ASP A 94 -7.68 -20.07 16.83
CA ASP A 94 -7.52 -18.66 17.17
C ASP A 94 -8.87 -17.92 17.08
N VAL A 95 -9.29 -17.26 18.16
CA VAL A 95 -10.58 -16.55 18.24
C VAL A 95 -10.38 -15.09 18.64
N ILE A 96 -11.08 -14.15 18.02
CA ILE A 96 -11.24 -12.78 18.50
C ILE A 96 -12.62 -12.64 19.13
N ILE A 97 -12.67 -12.11 20.35
CA ILE A 97 -13.91 -11.79 21.06
C ILE A 97 -13.96 -10.29 21.26
N VAL A 98 -14.88 -9.61 20.57
CA VAL A 98 -15.11 -8.17 20.69
C VAL A 98 -16.13 -7.92 21.79
N VAL A 99 -15.79 -7.08 22.76
CA VAL A 99 -16.57 -6.90 23.99
C VAL A 99 -16.93 -5.43 24.20
N LYS A 100 -18.19 -5.18 24.55
CA LYS A 100 -18.70 -3.85 24.89
C LYS A 100 -18.15 -3.40 26.24
N LYS A 101 -17.50 -2.24 26.29
CA LYS A 101 -17.05 -1.56 27.52
C LYS A 101 -16.13 -2.43 28.38
N PHE A 102 -15.15 -3.07 27.76
CA PHE A 102 -14.20 -3.95 28.42
C PHE A 102 -13.02 -3.18 29.02
N ARG A 103 -13.01 -3.06 30.35
CA ARG A 103 -11.94 -2.37 31.10
C ARG A 103 -10.55 -3.01 30.97
N GLY A 104 -10.47 -4.24 30.46
CA GLY A 104 -9.21 -4.95 30.28
C GLY A 104 -8.42 -4.55 29.04
N GLY A 105 -8.98 -3.70 28.17
CA GLY A 105 -8.37 -3.27 26.92
C GLY A 105 -8.23 -4.41 25.91
N VAL A 106 -7.07 -5.08 25.93
CA VAL A 106 -6.78 -6.28 25.13
C VAL A 106 -6.24 -7.36 26.05
N ARG A 107 -6.77 -8.59 25.99
CA ARG A 107 -6.29 -9.73 26.79
C ARG A 107 -6.23 -11.01 25.97
N TYR A 108 -5.20 -11.79 26.21
CA TYR A 108 -5.06 -13.13 25.66
C TYR A 108 -5.44 -14.19 26.70
N ARG A 109 -6.21 -15.20 26.29
CA ARG A 109 -6.63 -16.32 27.15
C ARG A 109 -6.59 -17.63 26.37
N TYR A 110 -5.84 -18.58 26.90
CA TYR A 110 -5.90 -19.96 26.42
C TYR A 110 -6.97 -20.70 27.21
N LEU A 111 -7.77 -21.51 26.51
CA LEU A 111 -8.77 -22.36 27.12
C LEU A 111 -8.59 -23.79 26.62
N GLU A 112 -8.32 -24.71 27.56
CA GLU A 112 -8.50 -26.14 27.32
C GLU A 112 -10.00 -26.41 27.40
N SER A 113 -10.66 -26.46 26.25
CA SER A 113 -12.09 -26.76 26.11
C SER A 113 -12.29 -27.96 25.19
N ALA A 114 -13.52 -28.23 24.76
CA ALA A 114 -13.80 -29.25 23.74
C ALA A 114 -12.93 -29.08 22.49
N VAL A 115 -12.57 -27.83 22.17
CA VAL A 115 -11.51 -27.49 21.22
C VAL A 115 -10.43 -26.67 21.94
N PRO A 116 -9.13 -26.97 21.76
CA PRO A 116 -8.06 -26.12 22.27
C PRO A 116 -8.13 -24.77 21.56
N ALA A 117 -8.34 -23.70 22.31
CA ALA A 117 -8.61 -22.38 21.75
C ALA A 117 -7.79 -21.28 22.41
N SER A 118 -7.32 -20.37 21.57
CA SER A 118 -6.59 -19.17 21.94
C SER A 118 -7.44 -17.93 21.65
N ALA A 119 -7.98 -17.34 22.71
CA ALA A 119 -8.92 -16.22 22.64
C ALA A 119 -8.22 -14.88 22.86
N LEU A 120 -8.37 -13.98 21.89
CA LEU A 120 -7.98 -12.58 21.95
C LEU A 120 -9.23 -11.72 22.24
N ILE A 121 -9.37 -11.28 23.48
CA ILE A 121 -10.47 -10.45 23.96
C ILE A 121 -10.10 -8.99 23.79
N VAL A 122 -10.95 -8.21 23.11
CA VAL A 122 -10.69 -6.79 22.83
C VAL A 122 -11.93 -5.94 23.11
N ASP A 123 -11.72 -4.75 23.67
CA ASP A 123 -12.77 -3.74 23.77
C ASP A 123 -13.17 -3.20 22.38
N GLU A 124 -14.48 -3.05 22.15
CA GLU A 124 -15.03 -2.57 20.88
C GLU A 124 -14.50 -1.19 20.47
N GLU A 125 -14.44 -0.22 21.39
CA GLU A 125 -13.97 1.14 21.09
C GLU A 125 -12.48 1.13 20.75
N LEU A 126 -11.68 0.32 21.46
CA LEU A 126 -10.27 0.13 21.12
C LEU A 126 -10.08 -0.52 19.75
N LEU A 127 -10.89 -1.50 19.37
CA LEU A 127 -10.81 -2.13 18.05
C LEU A 127 -11.20 -1.15 16.93
N VAL A 128 -12.23 -0.31 17.15
CA VAL A 128 -12.59 0.79 16.26
C VAL A 128 -11.41 1.78 16.12
N GLY A 129 -10.77 2.15 17.23
CA GLY A 129 -9.58 2.99 17.23
C GLY A 129 -8.40 2.34 16.48
N ASP A 130 -8.21 1.03 16.64
CA ASP A 130 -7.17 0.29 15.93
C ASP A 130 -7.41 0.26 14.41
N ALA A 131 -8.68 0.09 13.99
CA ALA A 131 -9.09 0.14 12.59
C ALA A 131 -8.94 1.53 11.96
N ARG A 132 -9.20 2.61 12.71
CA ARG A 132 -9.15 3.98 12.20
C ARG A 132 -7.77 4.63 12.27
N GLU A 133 -7.04 4.38 13.35
CA GLU A 133 -5.84 5.16 13.72
C GLU A 133 -4.64 4.30 14.14
N ALA A 134 -4.75 2.97 14.07
CA ALA A 134 -3.74 2.03 14.51
C ALA A 134 -3.43 2.17 16.01
N ALA A 135 -4.46 2.48 16.82
CA ALA A 135 -4.35 2.70 18.26
C ALA A 135 -3.65 1.55 19.03
N LEU A 136 -3.72 0.31 18.53
CA LEU A 136 -3.04 -0.86 19.10
C LEU A 136 -1.85 -1.32 18.26
N GLY A 137 -1.32 -0.45 17.39
CA GLY A 137 -0.28 -0.81 16.43
C GLY A 137 -0.75 -1.85 15.41
N GLU A 138 -2.06 -1.91 15.13
CA GLU A 138 -2.68 -2.92 14.27
C GLU A 138 -2.56 -4.35 14.82
N PHE A 139 -2.37 -4.47 16.14
CA PHE A 139 -2.24 -5.78 16.78
C PHE A 139 -3.51 -6.60 16.54
N VAL A 140 -4.69 -6.09 16.89
CA VAL A 140 -5.92 -6.88 16.76
C VAL A 140 -6.49 -6.75 15.36
N ILE A 141 -6.71 -5.53 14.87
CA ILE A 141 -7.40 -5.32 13.60
C ILE A 141 -6.65 -5.91 12.41
N GLY A 142 -5.32 -5.95 12.49
CA GLY A 142 -4.51 -6.51 11.43
C GLY A 142 -4.72 -8.02 11.21
N ARG A 143 -5.39 -8.73 12.13
CA ARG A 143 -5.82 -10.11 11.88
C ARG A 143 -6.92 -10.18 10.82
N LEU A 144 -7.78 -9.17 10.74
CA LEU A 144 -8.82 -9.02 9.71
C LEU A 144 -8.26 -8.56 8.35
N LEU A 145 -6.93 -8.40 8.22
CA LEU A 145 -6.29 -8.25 6.91
C LEU A 145 -6.38 -9.55 6.10
N ASN A 146 -6.28 -10.68 6.79
CA ASN A 146 -6.30 -12.03 6.24
C ASN A 146 -7.72 -12.62 6.34
N ILE A 147 -7.86 -13.86 5.87
CA ILE A 147 -9.11 -14.61 6.03
C ILE A 147 -9.48 -14.81 7.52
N TYR A 148 -10.76 -14.66 7.81
CA TYR A 148 -11.38 -14.93 9.10
C TYR A 148 -12.83 -15.38 8.90
N GLU A 149 -13.37 -16.10 9.89
CA GLU A 149 -14.74 -16.59 9.85
C GLU A 149 -15.58 -15.97 10.97
N PRO A 150 -16.57 -15.11 10.64
CA PRO A 150 -17.53 -14.62 11.62
C PRO A 150 -18.38 -15.75 12.21
N ILE A 151 -18.42 -15.82 13.53
CA ILE A 151 -19.33 -16.69 14.30
C ILE A 151 -20.56 -15.88 14.73
N THR A 152 -20.35 -14.69 15.30
CA THR A 152 -21.42 -13.71 15.62
C THR A 152 -20.95 -12.29 15.30
N GLY A 153 -21.89 -11.37 15.06
CA GLY A 153 -21.56 -9.95 14.80
C GLY A 153 -20.83 -9.70 13.48
N ALA A 154 -21.17 -10.45 12.43
CA ALA A 154 -20.52 -10.38 11.11
C ALA A 154 -20.55 -8.96 10.50
N GLU A 155 -21.64 -8.22 10.66
CA GLU A 155 -21.76 -6.84 10.17
C GLU A 155 -20.72 -5.91 10.80
N LEU A 156 -20.50 -6.02 12.12
CA LEU A 156 -19.50 -5.23 12.84
C LEU A 156 -18.08 -5.56 12.35
N LEU A 157 -17.77 -6.85 12.23
CA LEU A 157 -16.46 -7.31 11.77
C LEU A 157 -16.17 -6.85 10.34
N ASN A 158 -17.14 -6.99 9.43
CA ASN A 158 -17.02 -6.52 8.05
C ASN A 158 -16.80 -5.01 8.00
N HIS A 159 -17.57 -4.25 8.79
CA HIS A 159 -17.40 -2.81 8.89
C HIS A 159 -15.98 -2.44 9.32
N LEU A 160 -15.45 -3.08 10.38
CA LEU A 160 -14.11 -2.82 10.90
C LEU A 160 -13.00 -3.20 9.91
N GLU A 161 -13.12 -4.35 9.24
CA GLU A 161 -12.22 -4.78 8.17
C GLU A 161 -12.15 -3.74 7.05
N VAL A 162 -13.31 -3.32 6.54
CA VAL A 162 -13.40 -2.37 5.42
C VAL A 162 -12.87 -1.00 5.83
N GLN A 163 -13.14 -0.54 7.06
CA GLN A 163 -12.55 0.69 7.60
C GLN A 163 -11.02 0.62 7.66
N TYR A 164 -10.47 -0.51 8.10
CA TYR A 164 -9.03 -0.73 8.16
C TYR A 164 -8.40 -0.79 6.77
N LYS A 165 -8.97 -1.56 5.84
CA LYS A 165 -8.48 -1.69 4.46
C LYS A 165 -8.54 -0.37 3.70
N ARG A 166 -9.55 0.47 3.97
CA ARG A 166 -9.61 1.85 3.45
C ARG A 166 -8.42 2.70 3.90
N ARG A 167 -8.00 2.56 5.17
CA ARG A 167 -6.80 3.22 5.68
C ARG A 167 -5.55 2.69 5.00
N VAL A 168 -5.42 1.36 4.87
CA VAL A 168 -4.29 0.73 4.17
C VAL A 168 -4.17 1.25 2.74
N ILE A 169 -5.26 1.28 1.95
CA ILE A 169 -5.26 1.86 0.60
C ILE A 169 -4.70 3.29 0.62
N SER A 170 -5.17 4.13 1.55
CA SER A 170 -4.73 5.53 1.63
C SER A 170 -3.25 5.67 1.98
N GLU A 171 -2.74 4.84 2.89
CA GLU A 171 -1.32 4.79 3.28
C GLU A 171 -0.44 4.37 2.10
N GLU A 172 -0.81 3.29 1.41
CA GLU A 172 -0.05 2.73 0.28
C GLU A 172 -0.04 3.66 -0.94
N LEU A 173 -1.18 4.27 -1.27
CA LEU A 173 -1.24 5.26 -2.35
C LEU A 173 -0.37 6.49 -2.06
N TYR A 174 -0.24 6.88 -0.78
CA TYR A 174 0.66 7.96 -0.37
C TYR A 174 2.12 7.59 -0.56
N GLU A 175 2.51 6.41 -0.11
CA GLU A 175 3.88 5.93 -0.26
C GLU A 175 4.27 5.85 -1.74
N LEU A 176 3.41 5.27 -2.59
CA LEU A 176 3.64 5.21 -4.03
C LEU A 176 3.76 6.60 -4.66
N ALA A 177 2.90 7.56 -4.28
CA ALA A 177 3.01 8.92 -4.79
C ALA A 177 4.27 9.65 -4.30
N SER A 178 4.72 9.35 -3.08
CA SER A 178 5.94 9.89 -2.50
C SER A 178 7.19 9.33 -3.20
N ASP A 179 7.22 8.02 -3.42
CA ASP A 179 8.35 7.31 -4.02
C ASP A 179 8.47 7.62 -5.51
N TYR A 180 7.33 7.61 -6.22
CA TYR A 180 7.31 7.72 -7.68
C TYR A 180 6.98 9.12 -8.22
N GLY A 181 6.53 10.04 -7.37
CA GLY A 181 6.12 11.38 -7.79
C GLY A 181 5.08 11.32 -8.92
N GLU A 182 5.31 12.09 -9.98
CA GLU A 182 4.44 12.12 -11.18
C GLU A 182 4.28 10.76 -11.86
N PHE A 183 5.31 9.89 -11.80
CA PHE A 183 5.26 8.56 -12.41
C PHE A 183 4.19 7.66 -11.79
N SER A 184 3.79 7.92 -10.54
CA SER A 184 2.71 7.17 -9.88
C SER A 184 1.37 7.24 -10.63
N GLN A 185 1.18 8.23 -11.50
CA GLN A 185 -0.04 8.37 -12.31
C GLN A 185 -0.13 7.35 -13.45
N ASP A 186 1.00 6.80 -13.87
CA ASP A 186 1.07 5.79 -14.92
C ASP A 186 0.98 4.35 -14.37
N LEU A 187 0.88 4.19 -13.04
CA LEU A 187 0.75 2.90 -12.38
C LEU A 187 -0.72 2.49 -12.23
N ALA A 188 -1.03 1.29 -12.69
CA ALA A 188 -2.20 0.55 -12.23
C ALA A 188 -1.80 -0.23 -10.97
N ILE A 189 -2.58 -0.09 -9.90
CA ILE A 189 -2.27 -0.65 -8.58
C ILE A 189 -3.32 -1.70 -8.24
N PRO A 190 -3.06 -3.00 -8.49
CA PRO A 190 -4.03 -4.06 -8.23
C PRO A 190 -4.34 -4.20 -6.74
N TYR A 191 -5.51 -4.72 -6.40
CA TYR A 191 -5.89 -4.90 -5.00
C TYR A 191 -4.95 -5.81 -4.19
N ASP A 192 -4.34 -6.78 -4.86
CA ASP A 192 -3.29 -7.63 -4.30
C ASP A 192 -2.09 -6.84 -3.79
N TYR A 193 -1.73 -5.74 -4.45
CA TYR A 193 -0.61 -4.90 -4.02
C TYR A 193 -0.84 -4.40 -2.59
N PHE A 194 -2.03 -3.88 -2.29
CA PHE A 194 -2.35 -3.38 -0.95
C PHE A 194 -2.30 -4.47 0.12
N LEU A 195 -2.72 -5.70 -0.23
CA LEU A 195 -2.67 -6.83 0.68
C LEU A 195 -1.21 -7.22 0.96
N PHE A 196 -0.45 -7.57 -0.08
CA PHE A 196 0.88 -8.15 0.08
C PHE A 196 1.91 -7.13 0.55
N ASP A 197 1.81 -5.87 0.13
CA ASP A 197 2.71 -4.83 0.61
C ASP A 197 2.50 -4.55 2.10
N LYS A 198 1.24 -4.50 2.55
CA LYS A 198 0.91 -4.35 3.97
C LYS A 198 1.38 -5.55 4.80
N LEU A 199 1.18 -6.78 4.31
CA LEU A 199 1.66 -7.99 4.99
C LEU A 199 3.19 -8.00 5.11
N ARG A 200 3.90 -7.63 4.04
CA ARG A 200 5.37 -7.54 4.03
C ARG A 200 5.87 -6.53 5.05
N LYS A 201 5.32 -5.31 5.05
CA LYS A 201 5.66 -4.27 6.04
C LYS A 201 5.44 -4.73 7.47
N ARG A 202 4.32 -5.42 7.73
CA ARG A 202 4.03 -5.99 9.05
C ARG A 202 4.97 -7.12 9.44
N ALA A 203 5.38 -7.97 8.49
CA ALA A 203 6.36 -9.02 8.73
C ALA A 203 7.76 -8.46 9.01
N LEU A 204 8.14 -7.34 8.38
CA LEU A 204 9.41 -6.65 8.70
C LEU A 204 9.41 -6.09 10.13
N VAL A 205 8.26 -5.60 10.58
CA VAL A 205 8.09 -5.05 11.93
C VAL A 205 7.94 -6.14 12.98
N TYR A 206 7.23 -7.23 12.68
CA TYR A 206 7.02 -8.38 13.55
C TYR A 206 7.32 -9.68 12.80
N PRO A 207 8.60 -10.09 12.71
CA PRO A 207 9.04 -11.26 11.95
C PRO A 207 8.28 -12.57 12.21
N PRO A 208 7.81 -12.88 13.44
CA PRO A 208 7.08 -14.12 13.69
C PRO A 208 5.78 -14.28 12.89
N ALA A 209 5.19 -13.18 12.37
CA ALA A 209 3.99 -13.27 11.53
C ALA A 209 4.27 -13.75 10.10
N LEU A 210 5.53 -13.68 9.62
CA LEU A 210 5.90 -14.04 8.26
C LEU A 210 5.52 -15.48 7.91
N TYR A 211 5.74 -16.42 8.85
CA TYR A 211 5.36 -17.82 8.66
C TYR A 211 3.86 -17.98 8.38
N SER A 212 3.02 -17.33 9.19
CA SER A 212 1.57 -17.38 9.02
C SER A 212 1.14 -16.79 7.68
N TYR A 213 1.74 -15.68 7.25
CA TYR A 213 1.43 -15.07 5.96
C TYR A 213 1.82 -15.98 4.80
N ALA A 214 3.03 -16.55 4.83
CA ALA A 214 3.47 -17.50 3.80
C ALA A 214 2.50 -18.69 3.70
N GLN A 215 2.16 -19.34 4.82
CA GLN A 215 1.26 -20.50 4.81
C GLN A 215 -0.18 -20.16 4.42
N THR A 216 -0.65 -18.94 4.74
CA THR A 216 -1.99 -18.48 4.35
C THR A 216 -2.13 -18.39 2.83
N TYR A 217 -1.05 -18.05 2.11
CA TYR A 217 -1.13 -17.72 0.68
C TYR A 217 -0.38 -18.69 -0.25
N SER A 218 0.49 -19.58 0.26
CA SER A 218 1.21 -20.59 -0.55
C SER A 218 0.51 -21.95 -0.64
N GLY A 219 -0.46 -22.23 0.24
CA GLY A 219 -1.10 -23.55 0.36
C GLY A 219 -2.27 -23.80 -0.60
N LYS A 220 -2.93 -24.98 -0.47
CA LYS A 220 -4.11 -25.37 -1.28
C LYS A 220 -5.24 -24.35 -1.22
N SER A 221 -5.45 -23.71 -0.06
CA SER A 221 -6.47 -22.68 0.14
C SER A 221 -5.97 -21.27 -0.21
N GLY A 222 -4.74 -21.12 -0.71
CA GLY A 222 -4.08 -19.82 -0.87
C GLY A 222 -4.82 -18.86 -1.80
N GLU A 223 -5.32 -19.36 -2.92
CA GLU A 223 -6.12 -18.57 -3.88
C GLU A 223 -7.45 -18.11 -3.27
N GLU A 224 -8.17 -19.00 -2.58
CA GLU A 224 -9.42 -18.65 -1.91
C GLU A 224 -9.19 -17.65 -0.75
N ASN A 225 -8.10 -17.80 -0.01
CA ASN A 225 -7.69 -16.89 1.06
C ASN A 225 -7.33 -15.50 0.50
N ARG A 226 -6.67 -15.48 -0.66
CA ARG A 226 -6.32 -14.26 -1.41
C ARG A 226 -7.59 -13.55 -1.88
N GLU A 227 -8.53 -14.24 -2.53
CA GLU A 227 -9.78 -13.62 -2.99
C GLU A 227 -10.62 -13.09 -1.81
N PHE A 228 -10.71 -13.82 -0.70
CA PHE A 228 -11.37 -13.33 0.51
C PHE A 228 -10.75 -12.01 0.98
N ALA A 229 -9.42 -11.97 1.10
CA ALA A 229 -8.72 -10.78 1.58
C ALA A 229 -8.82 -9.61 0.58
N VAL A 230 -8.72 -9.86 -0.72
CA VAL A 230 -8.82 -8.85 -1.77
C VAL A 230 -10.23 -8.26 -1.87
N ARG A 231 -11.27 -9.06 -1.65
CA ARG A 231 -12.67 -8.60 -1.67
C ARG A 231 -12.91 -7.42 -0.73
N GLY A 232 -12.40 -7.48 0.50
CA GLY A 232 -12.53 -6.37 1.45
C GLY A 232 -11.80 -5.09 1.00
N PHE A 233 -10.73 -5.21 0.20
CA PHE A 233 -10.07 -4.05 -0.42
C PHE A 233 -10.92 -3.47 -1.55
N ARG A 234 -11.54 -4.31 -2.38
CA ARG A 234 -12.50 -3.89 -3.41
C ARG A 234 -13.66 -3.09 -2.79
N GLU A 235 -14.27 -3.64 -1.73
CA GLU A 235 -15.34 -2.96 -0.97
C GLU A 235 -14.87 -1.62 -0.39
N ALA A 236 -13.68 -1.60 0.24
CA ALA A 236 -13.09 -0.38 0.78
C ALA A 236 -12.83 0.68 -0.29
N ALA A 237 -12.39 0.27 -1.48
CA ALA A 237 -12.16 1.18 -2.61
C ALA A 237 -13.45 1.77 -3.17
N HIS A 238 -14.53 0.99 -3.28
CA HIS A 238 -15.84 1.52 -3.66
C HIS A 238 -16.34 2.59 -2.68
N LEU A 239 -16.09 2.43 -1.37
CA LEU A 239 -16.42 3.45 -0.36
C LEU A 239 -15.53 4.70 -0.43
N ILE A 240 -14.31 4.61 -0.95
CA ILE A 240 -13.50 5.80 -1.27
C ILE A 240 -14.17 6.57 -2.42
N GLY A 241 -14.74 5.82 -3.37
CA GLY A 241 -15.41 6.31 -4.57
C GLY A 241 -14.44 6.87 -5.60
N SER A 242 -14.92 7.06 -6.83
CA SER A 242 -14.17 7.85 -7.82
C SER A 242 -14.05 9.28 -7.31
N ARG A 243 -12.82 9.74 -7.07
CA ARG A 243 -12.52 11.11 -6.66
C ARG A 243 -11.77 11.79 -7.79
N SER A 244 -11.71 13.12 -7.80
CA SER A 244 -10.99 13.87 -8.84
C SER A 244 -9.50 13.51 -8.98
N TYR A 245 -8.93 12.80 -8.01
CA TYR A 245 -7.54 12.37 -7.98
C TYR A 245 -7.36 10.84 -8.00
N LEU A 246 -8.43 10.04 -8.02
CA LEU A 246 -8.37 8.57 -8.08
C LEU A 246 -9.36 8.03 -9.11
N SER A 247 -8.88 7.15 -9.98
CA SER A 247 -9.73 6.26 -10.77
C SER A 247 -9.76 4.90 -10.11
N ILE A 248 -10.95 4.34 -9.90
CA ILE A 248 -11.14 3.05 -9.24
C ILE A 248 -11.96 2.18 -10.18
N ASP A 249 -11.44 0.99 -10.47
CA ASP A 249 -12.13 -0.06 -11.21
C ASP A 249 -12.14 -1.37 -10.42
N ASP A 250 -12.76 -2.42 -10.96
CA ASP A 250 -12.90 -3.70 -10.28
C ASP A 250 -11.57 -4.43 -10.09
N SER A 251 -10.52 -4.07 -10.82
CA SER A 251 -9.21 -4.75 -10.79
C SER A 251 -8.10 -3.96 -10.09
N SER A 252 -8.18 -2.62 -10.12
CA SER A 252 -7.09 -1.74 -9.70
C SER A 252 -7.53 -0.34 -9.29
N ILE A 253 -6.63 0.37 -8.61
CA ILE A 253 -6.73 1.81 -8.34
C ILE A 253 -5.63 2.52 -9.12
N ARG A 254 -5.95 3.72 -9.63
CA ARG A 254 -4.99 4.62 -10.31
C ARG A 254 -5.02 6.00 -9.70
N ILE A 255 -3.86 6.63 -9.64
CA ILE A 255 -3.71 8.02 -9.19
C ILE A 255 -3.86 8.93 -10.40
N SER A 256 -4.90 9.77 -10.43
CA SER A 256 -5.15 10.68 -11.56
C SER A 256 -4.44 12.03 -11.42
N SER A 257 -3.96 12.36 -10.22
CA SER A 257 -3.24 13.62 -9.95
C SER A 257 -2.37 13.51 -8.71
N VAL A 258 -1.12 13.95 -8.82
CA VAL A 258 -0.17 14.02 -7.70
C VAL A 258 -0.42 15.22 -6.78
N LYS A 259 -1.34 16.13 -7.12
CA LYS A 259 -1.86 17.11 -6.16
C LYS A 259 -2.80 16.40 -5.17
N LEU A 260 -2.23 15.57 -4.32
CA LEU A 260 -2.87 14.91 -3.19
C LEU A 260 -3.13 15.97 -2.09
N ARG A 261 -4.03 16.92 -2.36
CA ARG A 261 -4.52 17.90 -1.39
C ARG A 261 -5.89 17.47 -0.91
N GLY A 262 -5.93 16.67 0.15
CA GLY A 262 -7.15 16.34 0.85
C GLY A 262 -6.91 16.02 2.32
N ASP A 263 -7.88 16.36 3.18
CA ASP A 263 -7.85 16.12 4.62
C ASP A 263 -7.70 14.64 4.99
N ALA A 264 -8.20 13.73 4.14
CA ALA A 264 -8.06 12.29 4.37
C ALA A 264 -6.61 11.80 4.21
N PHE A 265 -5.89 12.35 3.24
CA PHE A 265 -4.53 11.96 2.91
C PHE A 265 -3.51 12.57 3.89
N SER A 266 -3.73 13.83 4.30
CA SER A 266 -2.95 14.46 5.37
C SER A 266 -3.19 13.82 6.74
N LYS A 267 -4.42 13.38 7.03
CA LYS A 267 -4.69 12.54 8.22
C LYS A 267 -3.96 11.20 8.15
N ALA A 268 -4.00 10.50 7.02
CA ALA A 268 -3.24 9.27 6.82
C ALA A 268 -1.74 9.49 7.06
N LEU A 269 -1.16 10.57 6.54
CA LEU A 269 0.23 10.98 6.78
C LEU A 269 0.54 11.21 8.26
N SER A 270 -0.32 11.92 9.00
CA SER A 270 -0.12 12.17 10.44
C SER A 270 -0.18 10.91 11.30
N LEU A 271 -0.88 9.87 10.84
CA LEU A 271 -1.03 8.60 11.53
C LEU A 271 0.01 7.56 11.06
N PHE A 272 0.76 7.84 10.01
CA PHE A 272 1.72 6.92 9.42
C PHE A 272 3.08 7.04 10.10
N SER A 273 3.40 6.09 10.98
CA SER A 273 4.77 5.87 11.42
C SER A 273 4.99 4.38 11.72
N MET A 274 5.63 3.68 10.79
CA MET A 274 5.87 2.23 10.93
C MET A 274 6.68 1.88 12.19
N THR A 275 7.65 2.72 12.57
CA THR A 275 8.46 2.55 13.78
C THR A 275 7.64 2.62 15.06
N THR A 276 6.73 3.60 15.18
CA THR A 276 5.88 3.71 16.38
C THR A 276 4.87 2.57 16.43
N ARG A 277 4.27 2.19 15.29
CA ARG A 277 3.34 1.06 15.21
C ARG A 277 3.98 -0.25 15.63
N GLY A 278 5.23 -0.50 15.22
CA GLY A 278 5.99 -1.65 15.69
C GLY A 278 6.20 -1.67 17.20
N VAL A 279 6.67 -0.55 17.76
CA VAL A 279 6.83 -0.41 19.22
C VAL A 279 5.51 -0.63 19.95
N THR A 280 4.42 -0.03 19.47
CA THR A 280 3.08 -0.19 20.03
C THR A 280 2.58 -1.63 19.91
N GLN A 281 2.79 -2.29 18.77
CA GLN A 281 2.39 -3.68 18.56
C GLN A 281 3.10 -4.61 19.56
N TYR A 282 4.41 -4.42 19.77
CA TYR A 282 5.16 -5.15 20.80
C TYR A 282 4.70 -4.81 22.22
N ALA A 283 4.38 -3.54 22.50
CA ALA A 283 3.89 -3.10 23.80
C ALA A 283 2.50 -3.68 24.13
N VAL A 284 1.56 -3.65 23.17
CA VAL A 284 0.23 -4.27 23.29
C VAL A 284 0.37 -5.77 23.43
N HIS A 285 1.24 -6.41 22.64
CA HIS A 285 1.52 -7.84 22.76
C HIS A 285 2.06 -8.20 24.16
N GLY A 286 2.96 -7.39 24.72
CA GLY A 286 3.47 -7.56 26.08
C GLY A 286 2.43 -7.31 27.17
N TYR A 287 1.58 -6.28 27.02
CA TYR A 287 0.53 -5.96 27.99
C TYR A 287 -0.63 -6.96 27.97
N ALA A 288 -1.06 -7.40 26.78
CA ALA A 288 -2.10 -8.40 26.60
C ALA A 288 -1.71 -9.76 27.23
N GLY A 289 -0.40 -10.01 27.40
CA GLY A 289 0.18 -11.16 28.07
C GLY A 289 0.45 -11.02 29.58
N ARG A 290 -0.05 -9.99 30.28
CA ARG A 290 0.16 -9.80 31.75
C ARG A 290 -0.54 -10.83 32.68
N VAL A 291 -0.71 -12.06 32.23
CA VAL A 291 -0.74 -13.26 33.08
C VAL A 291 -0.03 -14.40 32.32
N GLY A 292 1.25 -14.64 32.67
CA GLY A 292 2.05 -15.80 32.26
C GLY A 292 3.01 -15.60 31.08
N LEU A 293 4.25 -15.13 31.34
CA LEU A 293 5.37 -15.05 30.38
C LEU A 293 5.73 -16.38 29.66
N GLY A 294 5.21 -17.53 30.11
CA GLY A 294 5.42 -18.85 29.50
C GLY A 294 4.57 -19.11 28.24
N VAL A 295 3.39 -18.49 28.14
CA VAL A 295 2.43 -18.67 27.02
C VAL A 295 2.93 -17.92 25.78
N PHE A 296 3.41 -16.70 25.98
CA PHE A 296 4.06 -15.84 24.98
C PHE A 296 5.26 -16.52 24.31
N LYS A 297 6.11 -17.18 25.12
CA LYS A 297 7.25 -17.93 24.59
C LYS A 297 6.78 -19.03 23.67
N LYS A 298 5.74 -19.81 24.00
CA LYS A 298 5.35 -20.98 23.19
C LYS A 298 4.83 -20.62 21.80
N GLU A 299 3.95 -19.64 21.64
CA GLU A 299 3.43 -19.26 20.31
C GLU A 299 4.50 -18.57 19.45
N ALA A 300 5.23 -17.61 20.03
CA ALA A 300 6.29 -16.91 19.30
C ALA A 300 7.47 -17.85 19.02
N LEU A 301 7.87 -18.73 19.96
CA LEU A 301 8.88 -19.77 19.73
C LEU A 301 8.39 -20.85 18.78
N SER A 302 7.11 -21.23 18.77
CA SER A 302 6.61 -22.22 17.81
C SER A 302 6.68 -21.64 16.40
N LYS A 303 6.24 -20.39 16.22
CA LYS A 303 6.38 -19.66 14.95
C LYS A 303 7.86 -19.45 14.57
N LEU A 304 8.72 -19.08 15.51
CA LEU A 304 10.16 -18.86 15.26
C LEU A 304 10.91 -20.17 14.99
N LYS A 305 10.56 -21.27 15.68
CA LYS A 305 11.07 -22.62 15.43
C LYS A 305 10.61 -23.08 14.04
N ARG A 306 9.34 -22.84 13.69
CA ARG A 306 8.78 -23.11 12.35
C ARG A 306 9.41 -22.23 11.27
N MET A 307 9.86 -21.00 11.57
CA MET A 307 10.64 -20.19 10.63
C MET A 307 12.00 -20.82 10.27
N ARG A 308 12.56 -21.71 11.10
CA ARG A 308 13.76 -22.49 10.71
C ARG A 308 13.46 -23.43 9.53
N GLU A 309 12.20 -23.76 9.29
CA GLU A 309 11.77 -24.53 8.11
C GLU A 309 11.80 -23.70 6.81
N ARG A 310 12.13 -22.38 6.88
CA ARG A 310 12.23 -21.44 5.74
C ARG A 310 11.05 -21.59 4.77
N PRO A 311 9.83 -21.18 5.18
CA PRO A 311 8.66 -21.32 4.32
C PRO A 311 8.89 -20.59 2.99
N GLU A 312 8.52 -21.24 1.89
CA GLU A 312 8.54 -20.63 0.57
C GLU A 312 7.54 -19.48 0.54
N LEU A 313 8.05 -18.28 0.24
CA LEU A 313 7.24 -17.07 0.18
C LEU A 313 6.59 -16.96 -1.19
N PRO A 314 5.29 -16.64 -1.27
CA PRO A 314 4.70 -16.20 -2.53
C PRO A 314 5.50 -15.01 -3.06
N ARG A 315 5.76 -14.98 -4.38
CA ARG A 315 6.52 -13.90 -5.01
C ARG A 315 5.92 -12.53 -4.69
N GLU A 316 4.59 -12.45 -4.63
CA GLU A 316 3.85 -11.25 -4.27
C GLU A 316 4.16 -10.75 -2.87
N LEU A 317 4.36 -11.65 -1.90
CA LEU A 317 4.71 -11.29 -0.52
C LEU A 317 6.19 -10.89 -0.41
N GLU A 318 7.07 -11.58 -1.14
CA GLU A 318 8.50 -11.25 -1.18
C GLU A 318 8.74 -9.90 -1.87
N ARG A 319 8.07 -9.67 -3.01
CA ARG A 319 8.24 -8.52 -3.90
C ARG A 319 6.88 -7.91 -4.32
N PRO A 320 6.17 -7.23 -3.40
CA PRO A 320 4.85 -6.65 -3.70
C PRO A 320 4.84 -5.68 -4.87
N ARG A 321 5.92 -4.89 -5.05
CA ARG A 321 6.03 -3.94 -6.18
C ARG A 321 5.98 -4.60 -7.56
N SER A 322 6.30 -5.89 -7.67
CA SER A 322 6.15 -6.64 -8.92
C SER A 322 4.69 -6.80 -9.37
N LEU A 323 3.72 -6.55 -8.48
CA LEU A 323 2.29 -6.55 -8.79
C LEU A 323 1.83 -5.28 -9.51
N LEU A 324 2.58 -4.18 -9.40
CA LEU A 324 2.25 -2.93 -10.07
C LEU A 324 2.32 -3.11 -11.58
N LYS A 325 1.42 -2.45 -12.31
CA LYS A 325 1.31 -2.57 -13.76
C LYS A 325 1.39 -1.21 -14.43
N LEU A 326 1.78 -1.23 -15.70
CA LEU A 326 1.77 -0.09 -16.60
C LEU A 326 0.74 -0.31 -17.70
N ASP A 327 0.23 0.78 -18.28
CA ASP A 327 -0.69 0.72 -19.43
C ASP A 327 0.02 0.36 -20.74
N ASP A 328 1.31 0.69 -20.82
CA ASP A 328 2.17 0.41 -21.97
C ASP A 328 3.53 -0.09 -21.46
N GLY A 329 3.97 -1.24 -21.95
CA GLY A 329 5.21 -1.89 -21.55
C GLY A 329 5.17 -2.63 -20.21
N ALA A 330 6.23 -3.38 -19.92
CA ALA A 330 6.43 -4.09 -18.67
C ALA A 330 7.01 -3.20 -17.58
N LEU A 331 6.67 -3.48 -16.32
CA LEU A 331 7.36 -2.90 -15.16
C LEU A 331 8.48 -3.86 -14.73
N PHE A 332 9.73 -3.42 -14.86
CA PHE A 332 10.91 -4.17 -14.45
C PHE A 332 11.25 -3.84 -13.00
N GLU A 333 11.67 -4.87 -12.25
CA GLU A 333 11.96 -4.74 -10.82
C GLU A 333 13.22 -3.91 -10.58
N ASP A 334 14.25 -4.18 -11.38
CA ASP A 334 15.54 -3.52 -11.34
C ASP A 334 16.17 -3.50 -12.74
N GLY A 335 17.29 -2.79 -12.89
CA GLY A 335 17.99 -2.65 -14.16
C GLY A 335 18.61 -3.96 -14.65
N SER A 336 18.95 -4.87 -13.74
CA SER A 336 19.50 -6.18 -14.12
C SER A 336 18.44 -7.07 -14.78
N SER A 337 17.18 -6.97 -14.35
CA SER A 337 16.06 -7.72 -14.90
C SER A 337 15.58 -7.23 -16.27
N VAL A 338 16.08 -6.08 -16.73
CA VAL A 338 15.63 -5.46 -17.99
C VAL A 338 15.92 -6.35 -19.19
N TYR A 339 17.15 -6.87 -19.31
CA TYR A 339 17.54 -7.67 -20.48
C TYR A 339 16.85 -9.03 -20.49
N ASP A 340 16.81 -9.71 -19.33
CA ASP A 340 16.08 -10.98 -19.17
C ASP A 340 14.59 -10.80 -19.47
N GLY A 341 13.99 -9.71 -18.98
CA GLY A 341 12.59 -9.38 -19.22
C GLY A 341 12.30 -9.14 -20.70
N VAL A 342 13.16 -8.38 -21.40
CA VAL A 342 13.03 -8.15 -22.85
C VAL A 342 13.25 -9.44 -23.64
N ALA A 343 14.25 -10.25 -23.28
CA ALA A 343 14.55 -11.53 -23.92
C ALA A 343 13.33 -12.46 -23.82
N LYS A 344 12.75 -12.59 -22.63
CA LYS A 344 11.53 -13.38 -22.39
C LYS A 344 10.33 -12.86 -23.18
N LEU A 345 10.12 -11.53 -23.22
CA LEU A 345 9.08 -10.92 -24.05
C LEU A 345 9.30 -11.15 -25.57
N SER A 346 10.54 -11.39 -25.97
CA SER A 346 10.93 -11.73 -27.35
C SER A 346 10.90 -13.24 -27.62
N GLY A 347 10.48 -14.06 -26.65
CA GLY A 347 10.41 -15.52 -26.77
C GLY A 347 11.75 -16.25 -26.63
N MET A 348 12.80 -15.59 -26.13
CA MET A 348 14.11 -16.19 -25.87
C MET A 348 14.08 -16.89 -24.49
N ASN A 349 14.43 -18.18 -24.45
CA ASN A 349 14.30 -19.04 -23.27
C ASN A 349 15.57 -19.88 -22.96
N ASP A 350 16.48 -20.02 -23.92
CA ASP A 350 17.65 -20.90 -23.88
C ASP A 350 18.98 -20.11 -23.72
N GLY A 351 18.87 -18.89 -23.17
CA GLY A 351 19.99 -17.96 -22.99
C GLY A 351 20.23 -17.08 -24.21
N PHE A 352 20.71 -15.86 -23.99
CA PHE A 352 20.90 -14.86 -25.04
C PHE A 352 22.25 -14.15 -24.92
N ASN A 353 22.77 -13.68 -26.06
CA ASN A 353 23.93 -12.80 -26.12
C ASN A 353 23.49 -11.33 -26.13
N VAL A 354 24.28 -10.47 -25.49
CA VAL A 354 24.03 -9.02 -25.42
C VAL A 354 25.14 -8.27 -26.16
N LYS A 355 24.76 -7.39 -27.08
CA LYS A 355 25.66 -6.42 -27.71
C LYS A 355 25.14 -5.01 -27.47
N GLU A 356 25.94 -4.17 -26.83
CA GLU A 356 25.62 -2.76 -26.61
C GLU A 356 26.36 -1.86 -27.61
N SER A 357 25.68 -0.85 -28.13
CA SER A 357 26.27 0.24 -28.91
C SER A 357 25.66 1.57 -28.51
N GLN A 358 26.37 2.67 -28.71
CA GLN A 358 25.90 4.00 -28.31
C GLN A 358 24.89 4.57 -29.31
N ALA A 359 23.78 5.13 -28.82
CA ALA A 359 22.80 5.79 -29.69
C ALA A 359 23.24 7.23 -29.99
N GLY A 360 24.07 7.43 -31.02
CA GLY A 360 24.57 8.77 -31.39
C GLY A 360 25.86 9.17 -30.66
N ASP A 361 26.03 10.46 -30.36
CA ASP A 361 27.28 11.00 -29.81
C ASP A 361 27.54 10.56 -28.35
N LEU A 362 28.79 10.70 -27.90
CA LEU A 362 29.29 10.33 -26.56
C LEU A 362 28.47 10.87 -25.37
N SER A 363 27.64 11.89 -25.58
CA SER A 363 26.75 12.49 -24.57
C SER A 363 25.36 11.86 -24.45
N ALA A 364 25.00 10.93 -25.34
CA ALA A 364 23.70 10.30 -25.39
C ALA A 364 23.47 9.36 -24.18
N THR A 365 22.38 9.59 -23.46
CA THR A 365 21.90 8.76 -22.32
C THR A 365 21.24 7.45 -22.76
N ALA A 366 21.15 7.23 -24.07
CA ALA A 366 20.49 6.07 -24.65
C ALA A 366 21.52 5.15 -25.32
N ARG A 367 21.36 3.85 -25.09
CA ARG A 367 22.15 2.78 -25.71
C ARG A 367 21.23 1.95 -26.59
N ILE A 368 21.77 1.49 -27.70
CA ILE A 368 21.14 0.47 -28.54
C ILE A 368 21.66 -0.86 -28.02
N VAL A 369 20.74 -1.74 -27.62
CA VAL A 369 21.08 -3.08 -27.15
C VAL A 369 20.48 -4.07 -28.12
N THR A 370 21.30 -5.00 -28.60
CA THR A 370 20.88 -6.15 -29.38
C THR A 370 20.96 -7.39 -28.51
N LEU A 371 19.82 -8.07 -28.34
CA LEU A 371 19.72 -9.38 -27.73
C LEU A 371 19.61 -10.43 -28.84
N SER A 372 20.35 -11.53 -28.75
CA SER A 372 20.30 -12.59 -29.77
C SER A 372 20.36 -14.00 -29.19
N GLU A 373 19.46 -14.88 -29.64
CA GLU A 373 19.39 -16.31 -29.33
C GLU A 373 19.25 -17.09 -30.65
N GLY A 374 20.31 -17.80 -31.06
CA GLY A 374 20.34 -18.47 -32.36
C GLY A 374 20.11 -17.49 -33.52
N SER A 375 19.00 -17.66 -34.25
CA SER A 375 18.59 -16.77 -35.35
C SER A 375 17.65 -15.63 -34.91
N ARG A 376 17.20 -15.62 -33.65
CA ARG A 376 16.34 -14.55 -33.13
C ARG A 376 17.20 -13.38 -32.70
N GLU A 377 16.86 -12.19 -33.17
CA GLU A 377 17.50 -10.93 -32.79
C GLU A 377 16.43 -9.90 -32.40
N THR A 378 16.58 -9.29 -31.23
CA THR A 378 15.75 -8.16 -30.79
C THR A 378 16.66 -6.97 -30.51
N LYS A 379 16.39 -5.84 -31.19
CA LYS A 379 17.09 -4.58 -30.96
C LYS A 379 16.20 -3.61 -30.19
N ILE A 380 16.73 -3.04 -29.12
CA ILE A 380 16.02 -2.14 -28.21
C ILE A 380 16.83 -0.86 -27.96
N LEU A 381 16.13 0.20 -27.54
CA LEU A 381 16.73 1.43 -27.04
C LEU A 381 16.56 1.48 -25.52
N VAL A 382 17.68 1.51 -24.78
CA VAL A 382 17.71 1.58 -23.32
C VAL A 382 18.20 2.95 -22.90
N LYS A 383 17.37 3.71 -22.19
CA LYS A 383 17.69 5.06 -21.73
C LYS A 383 17.72 5.11 -20.21
N HIS A 384 18.88 5.42 -19.65
CA HIS A 384 19.05 5.66 -18.23
C HIS A 384 19.01 7.16 -17.94
N PHE A 385 18.15 7.57 -17.01
CA PHE A 385 18.03 8.97 -16.60
C PHE A 385 18.93 9.20 -15.38
N SER A 386 20.16 9.68 -15.58
CA SER A 386 21.10 9.99 -14.48
C SER A 386 20.99 11.44 -13.96
N ASP A 387 21.39 11.65 -12.71
CA ASP A 387 21.43 12.98 -12.05
C ASP A 387 22.60 13.87 -12.52
N VAL A 388 23.59 13.31 -13.20
CA VAL A 388 24.91 13.93 -13.47
C VAL A 388 24.85 15.17 -14.38
N ARG A 389 23.72 15.44 -15.04
CA ARG A 389 23.51 16.68 -15.82
C ARG A 389 22.93 17.84 -14.99
N SER A 390 22.67 17.65 -13.70
CA SER A 390 22.03 18.65 -12.82
C SER A 390 22.78 19.98 -12.75
N LEU A 391 24.11 20.00 -12.87
CA LEU A 391 24.89 21.25 -12.89
C LEU A 391 24.59 22.15 -14.11
N LYS A 392 24.52 21.57 -15.32
CA LYS A 392 24.18 22.34 -16.54
C LYS A 392 22.73 22.84 -16.54
N TRP A 393 21.80 22.06 -15.97
CA TRP A 393 20.38 22.44 -15.92
C TRP A 393 20.02 23.31 -14.70
N ALA A 394 20.75 23.21 -13.59
CA ALA A 394 20.63 24.12 -12.46
C ALA A 394 20.97 25.56 -12.87
N LEU A 395 21.99 25.73 -13.72
CA LEU A 395 22.33 27.02 -14.32
C LEU A 395 21.17 27.56 -15.19
N LEU A 396 20.61 26.75 -16.10
CA LEU A 396 19.43 27.14 -16.90
C LEU A 396 18.18 27.43 -16.05
N GLY A 397 17.99 26.72 -14.94
CA GLY A 397 16.89 26.94 -13.99
C GLY A 397 16.96 28.30 -13.28
N ILE A 398 18.16 28.84 -13.07
CA ILE A 398 18.38 30.21 -12.55
C ILE A 398 17.95 31.26 -13.59
N TRP A 399 18.25 31.04 -14.88
CA TRP A 399 17.86 31.97 -15.95
C TRP A 399 16.38 31.87 -16.38
N ALA A 400 15.74 30.72 -16.14
CA ALA A 400 14.33 30.48 -16.46
C ALA A 400 13.34 30.83 -15.32
N LEU A 401 13.79 31.53 -14.27
CA LEU A 401 12.96 31.91 -13.11
C LEU A 401 11.69 32.72 -13.49
N SER A 402 11.63 33.34 -14.66
CA SER A 402 10.44 34.03 -15.19
C SER A 402 9.51 33.17 -16.06
N ALA A 403 9.92 31.98 -16.51
CA ALA A 403 9.20 31.16 -17.49
C ALA A 403 9.20 29.67 -17.10
N ARG A 404 8.19 29.25 -16.31
CA ARG A 404 7.87 27.87 -15.90
C ARG A 404 8.99 27.13 -15.13
N LYS A 405 8.69 26.73 -13.89
CA LYS A 405 9.54 25.83 -13.08
C LYS A 405 9.57 24.44 -13.71
N PHE A 406 10.70 24.05 -14.33
CA PHE A 406 10.90 22.68 -14.79
C PHE A 406 11.22 21.78 -13.59
N SER A 407 10.40 20.75 -13.30
CA SER A 407 10.88 19.66 -12.44
C SER A 407 12.01 18.93 -13.18
N LEU A 408 13.20 18.90 -12.58
CA LEU A 408 14.45 18.39 -13.15
C LEU A 408 14.80 16.97 -12.64
N SER A 409 13.96 16.35 -11.81
CA SER A 409 14.27 15.03 -11.27
C SER A 409 14.35 14.00 -12.41
N PRO A 410 15.28 13.03 -12.34
CA PRO A 410 15.37 11.98 -13.33
C PRO A 410 14.08 11.22 -13.56
N LEU A 411 13.34 10.96 -12.48
CA LEU A 411 12.07 10.26 -12.53
C LEU A 411 10.96 11.10 -13.20
N SER A 412 10.88 12.42 -12.96
CA SER A 412 9.97 13.30 -13.70
C SER A 412 10.29 13.32 -15.20
N ARG A 413 11.57 13.28 -15.59
CA ARG A 413 11.96 13.22 -17.02
C ARG A 413 11.57 11.88 -17.64
N LEU A 414 11.78 10.78 -16.92
CA LEU A 414 11.34 9.45 -17.34
C LEU A 414 9.82 9.44 -17.53
N HIS A 415 9.08 9.90 -16.51
CA HIS A 415 7.62 10.00 -16.57
C HIS A 415 7.14 10.80 -17.77
N ARG A 416 7.66 12.02 -17.98
CA ARG A 416 7.27 12.84 -19.12
C ARG A 416 7.50 12.13 -20.45
N GLU A 417 8.63 11.44 -20.59
CA GLU A 417 8.93 10.72 -21.83
C GLU A 417 8.04 9.49 -22.02
N TYR A 418 7.82 8.71 -20.97
CA TYR A 418 6.88 7.58 -20.96
C TYR A 418 5.47 8.04 -21.31
N HIS A 419 4.93 8.96 -20.50
CA HIS A 419 3.57 9.48 -20.61
C HIS A 419 3.34 10.16 -21.96
N ALA A 420 4.26 11.01 -22.44
CA ALA A 420 4.11 11.65 -23.75
C ALA A 420 4.15 10.63 -24.89
N SER A 421 5.03 9.62 -24.83
CA SER A 421 5.12 8.59 -25.88
C SER A 421 3.81 7.81 -26.00
N ARG A 422 3.24 7.40 -24.85
CA ARG A 422 1.93 6.75 -24.77
C ARG A 422 0.81 7.66 -25.26
N ARG A 423 0.73 8.89 -24.74
CA ARG A 423 -0.35 9.83 -25.06
C ARG A 423 -0.37 10.22 -26.54
N LEU A 424 0.79 10.43 -27.15
CA LEU A 424 0.90 10.68 -28.58
C LEU A 424 0.41 9.48 -29.40
N ARG A 425 0.72 8.26 -28.95
CA ARG A 425 0.26 7.03 -29.60
C ARG A 425 -1.25 6.87 -29.55
N GLU A 426 -1.87 7.17 -28.39
CA GLU A 426 -3.32 7.20 -28.24
C GLU A 426 -3.99 8.21 -29.19
N LEU A 427 -3.30 9.30 -29.54
CA LEU A 427 -3.74 10.30 -30.50
C LEU A 427 -3.43 9.92 -31.96
N GLY A 428 -2.93 8.71 -32.22
CA GLY A 428 -2.63 8.21 -33.56
C GLY A 428 -1.24 8.57 -34.10
N VAL A 429 -0.40 9.23 -33.30
CA VAL A 429 0.99 9.54 -33.71
C VAL A 429 1.87 8.30 -33.52
N LYS A 430 2.60 7.91 -34.57
CA LYS A 430 3.55 6.79 -34.50
C LYS A 430 4.74 7.18 -33.63
N THR A 431 4.75 6.69 -32.39
CA THR A 431 5.88 6.79 -31.45
C THR A 431 6.48 5.40 -31.23
N PRO A 432 7.80 5.30 -30.93
CA PRO A 432 8.39 4.03 -30.52
C PRO A 432 7.62 3.43 -29.34
N ARG A 433 7.25 2.16 -29.45
CA ARG A 433 6.63 1.37 -28.37
C ARG A 433 7.51 1.34 -27.13
N VAL A 434 6.90 1.52 -25.97
CA VAL A 434 7.59 1.30 -24.70
C VAL A 434 7.57 -0.20 -24.45
N ILE A 435 8.75 -0.80 -24.35
CA ILE A 435 8.88 -2.23 -24.02
C ILE A 435 8.79 -2.40 -22.50
N GLY A 436 9.37 -1.49 -21.74
CA GLY A 436 9.19 -1.47 -20.29
C GLY A 436 9.97 -0.38 -19.57
N VAL A 437 9.82 -0.35 -18.25
CA VAL A 437 10.37 0.69 -17.37
C VAL A 437 10.87 0.05 -16.07
N ALA A 438 12.06 0.41 -15.63
CA ALA A 438 12.52 0.17 -14.26
C ALA A 438 12.56 1.53 -13.52
N PRO A 439 11.50 1.92 -12.79
CA PRO A 439 11.38 3.27 -12.24
C PRO A 439 12.39 3.54 -11.11
N ASP A 440 12.69 2.54 -10.27
CA ASP A 440 13.62 2.67 -9.14
C ASP A 440 15.05 3.02 -9.63
N GLU A 441 15.47 2.44 -10.76
CA GLU A 441 16.74 2.75 -11.43
C GLU A 441 16.61 3.80 -12.54
N ARG A 442 15.42 4.36 -12.75
CA ARG A 442 15.10 5.35 -13.78
C ARG A 442 15.55 4.91 -15.19
N ILE A 443 15.20 3.68 -15.58
CA ILE A 443 15.48 3.13 -16.91
C ILE A 443 14.17 3.06 -17.71
N LEU A 444 14.22 3.53 -18.96
CA LEU A 444 13.14 3.40 -19.94
C LEU A 444 13.65 2.59 -21.13
N VAL A 445 12.89 1.57 -21.53
CA VAL A 445 13.19 0.71 -22.67
C VAL A 445 12.14 0.90 -23.74
N LYS A 446 12.58 1.18 -24.96
CA LYS A 446 11.73 1.36 -26.13
C LYS A 446 12.16 0.43 -27.25
N GLU A 447 11.25 0.17 -28.18
CA GLU A 447 11.62 -0.47 -29.44
C GLU A 447 12.65 0.38 -30.18
N TYR A 448 13.58 -0.28 -30.84
CA TYR A 448 14.48 0.38 -31.77
C TYR A 448 13.77 0.55 -33.12
N VAL A 449 13.69 1.79 -33.61
CA VAL A 449 13.10 2.09 -34.92
C VAL A 449 14.22 2.30 -35.93
N GLU A 450 14.28 1.43 -36.94
CA GLU A 450 15.15 1.60 -38.09
C GLU A 450 14.63 2.73 -38.99
N GLY A 451 15.53 3.63 -39.40
CA GLY A 451 15.15 4.75 -40.24
C GLY A 451 16.32 5.68 -40.55
N VAL A 452 16.07 6.63 -41.44
CA VAL A 452 17.05 7.64 -41.88
C VAL A 452 16.84 8.92 -41.10
N LYS A 453 17.89 9.43 -40.44
CA LYS A 453 17.84 10.73 -39.75
C LYS A 453 17.68 11.86 -40.78
N THR A 454 16.77 12.79 -40.54
CA THR A 454 16.46 13.92 -41.45
C THR A 454 17.66 14.78 -41.88
N PRO A 455 18.71 15.03 -41.06
CA PRO A 455 19.89 15.77 -41.51
C PRO A 455 20.61 15.13 -42.71
N ARG A 456 20.50 13.80 -42.88
CA ARG A 456 21.00 13.08 -44.07
C ARG A 456 20.09 13.24 -45.29
N VAL A 457 18.80 13.51 -45.07
CA VAL A 457 17.82 13.72 -46.14
C VAL A 457 17.95 15.14 -46.72
N ILE A 458 18.28 16.13 -45.89
CA ILE A 458 18.50 17.52 -46.33
C ILE A 458 19.86 17.68 -47.05
N GLY A 459 20.80 16.75 -46.87
CA GLY A 459 22.06 16.67 -47.65
C GLY A 459 21.92 15.98 -49.01
N VAL A 460 20.73 15.48 -49.35
CA VAL A 460 20.39 14.98 -50.70
C VAL A 460 19.30 15.88 -51.24
N ALA A 461 19.68 17.09 -51.65
CA ALA A 461 18.84 17.84 -52.57
C ALA A 461 18.72 17.01 -53.87
N PRO A 462 17.53 16.90 -54.50
CA PRO A 462 17.48 16.57 -55.91
C PRO A 462 18.31 17.64 -56.64
N ASP A 463 19.11 17.22 -57.61
CA ASP A 463 19.90 18.09 -58.48
C ASP A 463 19.10 19.31 -58.97
N GLU A 464 19.18 20.43 -58.25
CA GLU A 464 19.22 21.78 -58.78
C GLU A 464 20.11 22.63 -57.84
N ARG A 465 21.38 22.71 -58.25
CA ARG A 465 22.37 23.77 -57.97
C ARG A 465 22.04 24.73 -56.82
N ILE A 466 22.60 24.50 -55.63
CA ILE A 466 22.88 25.61 -54.70
C ILE A 466 24.32 25.47 -54.17
N LEU A 467 25.15 26.41 -54.60
CA LEU A 467 26.50 26.67 -54.11
C LEU A 467 26.47 26.97 -52.60
N VAL A 468 27.18 26.18 -51.80
CA VAL A 468 27.57 26.58 -50.44
C VAL A 468 28.97 27.19 -50.54
N LYS A 469 29.05 28.50 -50.35
CA LYS A 469 30.32 29.23 -50.13
C LYS A 469 30.89 28.82 -48.77
N GLU A 470 32.12 28.32 -48.79
CA GLU A 470 32.96 28.17 -47.60
C GLU A 470 33.09 29.51 -46.86
N TYR A 471 33.02 29.47 -45.54
CA TYR A 471 33.63 30.48 -44.68
C TYR A 471 34.74 29.80 -43.89
N VAL A 472 35.95 30.29 -44.18
CA VAL A 472 37.24 29.90 -43.65
C VAL A 472 37.40 30.41 -42.22
N GLU A 473 38.11 29.60 -41.45
CA GLU A 473 38.58 29.80 -40.07
C GLU A 473 39.37 31.10 -39.85
N GLY A 474 39.37 31.54 -38.59
CA GLY A 474 40.43 32.31 -37.96
C GLY A 474 40.69 31.73 -36.58
#